data_AF-A0A9X2KHU7-F1
#
_entry.id   AF-A0A9X2KHU7-F1
#
_cell.length_a   1.000
_cell.length_b   1.000
_cell.length_c   1.000
_cell.angle_alpha   90.00
_cell.angle_beta   90.00
_cell.angle_gamma   90.00
#
_symmetry.space_group_name_H-M   'P 1'
#
loop_
_entity.id
_entity.type
_entity.pdbx_description
1 polymer ?
#
loop_
_entity_poly.entity_id
_entity_poly.type
_entity_poly.pdbx_seq_one_letter_code
_entity_poly.pdbx_strand_id
1 'polypeptide(L)'
;MKEKSQKVRPDWQRLEQNDFDQLVEALLHRVHADAKKVWSPEDSGGDGGRDVLVEYEAKTIIYQLKCYKDGLTSKPDSRKRQIAKSFKSALKHNPDEWVLVFPSKIHESMSKFLTLLPQHREVKDLSAAASVKIRYIDRPRLDVLISKHPDILNLLERNDDYTMRAAQVYGQERAILAGGLADLVSRVEGLGEIADSTDLHWGVSFWHDGKRTLVSPVPKHPHAGQVSPISQDFTLRIPASASELIAQTEGVFGFGDRGTLRVPGEYVELGKYQGPGFFKLQGEVGELIISAGKGDEDLLGKPVRLVILDEDGDVLADDEGTVSYSAPGNAGYTLEMSLSGRVTVKMRAPFAEGQSVDITMSQRASGARPAEVRDGATIICAISQAATLEVHLEGHKIHVLGSPQQQVNQDHLTHADELRSAADDLAVIQQHLRQTFPMPAVIEPIERLWLRTLRIALEGGVAPTPRRTLKVNLQASTDTNDLSSEEGDMVLWFSEKGTTTHLAGRDLRLPRLIFVHPRAMSEIDVEAKTAMVTPAGEEVFVVYAPDYLQDTSGQVTPWGLSQGEEPPVPTLRFASGQNG
;
A
#
# COMPACT_ATOMS: atom_id res chain seq x y z
N MET A 1 -43.51 32.43 5.90
CA MET A 1 -44.21 32.27 4.61
C MET A 1 -43.88 30.89 4.07
N LYS A 2 -44.88 30.07 3.72
CA LYS A 2 -44.61 28.79 3.02
C LYS A 2 -44.29 29.14 1.56
N GLU A 3 -43.01 29.21 1.22
CA GLU A 3 -42.60 29.19 -0.19
C GLU A 3 -43.10 27.89 -0.78
N LYS A 4 -44.06 27.99 -1.71
CA LYS A 4 -44.35 26.89 -2.61
C LYS A 4 -43.08 26.71 -3.43
N SER A 5 -42.33 25.64 -3.17
CA SER A 5 -41.33 25.13 -4.10
C SER A 5 -42.01 24.98 -5.45
N GLN A 6 -41.77 25.97 -6.31
CA GLN A 6 -42.22 25.94 -7.68
C GLN A 6 -41.43 24.78 -8.30
N LYS A 7 -42.11 23.67 -8.58
CA LYS A 7 -41.48 22.51 -9.23
C LYS A 7 -40.96 22.97 -10.58
N VAL A 8 -39.69 23.32 -10.59
CA VAL A 8 -38.89 23.61 -11.75
C VAL A 8 -38.99 22.40 -12.68
N ARG A 9 -39.42 22.63 -13.93
CA ARG A 9 -39.56 21.59 -14.95
C ARG A 9 -38.86 22.09 -16.20
N PRO A 10 -38.03 21.24 -16.84
CA PRO A 10 -37.29 21.67 -18.01
C PRO A 10 -38.27 21.99 -19.15
N ASP A 11 -38.01 23.10 -19.85
CA ASP A 11 -38.74 23.45 -21.05
C ASP A 11 -38.21 22.64 -22.25
N TRP A 12 -38.63 21.38 -22.26
CA TRP A 12 -38.34 20.40 -23.29
C TRP A 12 -38.59 20.86 -24.74
N GLN A 13 -39.46 21.86 -24.96
CA GLN A 13 -39.78 22.35 -26.29
C GLN A 13 -38.72 23.31 -26.84
N ARG A 14 -37.88 23.87 -25.97
CA ARG A 14 -36.82 24.81 -26.34
C ARG A 14 -35.48 24.16 -26.61
N LEU A 15 -35.27 22.92 -26.18
CA LEU A 15 -34.00 22.21 -26.36
C LEU A 15 -33.76 21.84 -27.83
N GLU A 16 -32.55 22.10 -28.32
CA GLU A 16 -32.09 21.53 -29.59
C GLU A 16 -31.80 20.03 -29.43
N GLN A 17 -31.62 19.32 -30.56
CA GLN A 17 -31.32 17.89 -30.55
C GLN A 17 -30.05 17.59 -29.73
N ASN A 18 -28.98 18.37 -29.92
CA ASN A 18 -27.71 18.16 -29.22
C ASN A 18 -27.85 18.35 -27.69
N ASP A 19 -28.55 19.39 -27.24
CA ASP A 19 -28.76 19.65 -25.81
C ASP A 19 -29.63 18.56 -25.16
N PHE A 20 -30.62 18.06 -25.91
CA PHE A 20 -31.44 16.93 -25.47
C PHE A 20 -30.61 15.65 -25.34
N ASP A 21 -29.77 15.36 -26.33
CA ASP A 21 -28.95 14.15 -26.33
C ASP A 21 -27.95 14.16 -25.17
N GLN A 22 -27.14 15.22 -25.05
CA GLN A 22 -26.17 15.37 -23.94
C GLN A 22 -26.81 15.22 -22.56
N LEU A 23 -28.00 15.81 -22.38
CA LEU A 23 -28.71 15.73 -21.11
C LEU A 23 -29.20 14.33 -20.81
N VAL A 24 -29.82 13.67 -21.79
CA VAL A 24 -30.36 12.32 -21.58
C VAL A 24 -29.22 11.32 -21.41
N GLU A 25 -28.11 11.49 -22.12
CA GLU A 25 -26.90 10.70 -21.92
C GLU A 25 -26.38 10.82 -20.48
N ALA A 26 -26.16 12.04 -19.98
CA ALA A 26 -25.73 12.27 -18.60
C ALA A 26 -26.73 11.68 -17.58
N LEU A 27 -28.03 11.79 -17.85
CA LEU A 27 -29.06 11.16 -17.01
C LEU A 27 -28.94 9.64 -17.02
N LEU A 28 -28.77 9.01 -18.19
CA LEU A 28 -28.67 7.57 -18.33
C LEU A 28 -27.41 7.01 -17.65
N HIS A 29 -26.28 7.73 -17.70
CA HIS A 29 -25.08 7.38 -16.95
C HIS A 29 -25.31 7.31 -15.43
N ARG A 30 -26.22 8.14 -14.89
CA ARG A 30 -26.56 8.12 -13.46
C ARG A 30 -27.63 7.09 -13.13
N VAL A 31 -28.63 6.93 -13.99
CA VAL A 31 -29.68 5.92 -13.83
C VAL A 31 -29.10 4.50 -13.89
N HIS A 32 -28.05 4.30 -14.67
CA HIS A 32 -27.36 3.02 -14.84
C HIS A 32 -25.94 3.03 -14.25
N ALA A 33 -25.75 3.71 -13.11
CA ALA A 33 -24.45 3.78 -12.45
C ALA A 33 -23.91 2.41 -11.98
N ASP A 34 -24.79 1.40 -11.89
CA ASP A 34 -24.48 0.01 -11.52
C ASP A 34 -24.19 -0.90 -12.73
N ALA A 35 -24.31 -0.38 -13.96
CA ALA A 35 -24.01 -1.14 -15.17
C ALA A 35 -22.51 -1.40 -15.31
N LYS A 36 -22.16 -2.51 -15.96
CA LYS A 36 -20.77 -2.80 -16.32
C LYS A 36 -20.22 -1.76 -17.29
N LYS A 37 -21.09 -1.28 -18.19
CA LYS A 37 -20.73 -0.28 -19.19
C LYS A 37 -21.94 0.58 -19.53
N VAL A 38 -21.73 1.89 -19.59
CA VAL A 38 -22.62 2.84 -20.24
C VAL A 38 -21.78 3.58 -21.27
N TRP A 39 -22.20 3.58 -22.54
CA TRP A 39 -21.43 4.12 -23.64
C TRP A 39 -22.29 4.89 -24.63
N SER A 40 -21.93 6.15 -24.87
CA SER A 40 -22.50 7.04 -25.89
C SER A 40 -21.46 7.26 -27.00
N PRO A 41 -21.70 6.82 -28.24
CA PRO A 41 -20.78 7.04 -29.36
C PRO A 41 -20.72 8.52 -29.78
N GLU A 42 -19.53 9.06 -30.07
CA GLU A 42 -19.36 10.46 -30.54
C GLU A 42 -19.72 10.70 -32.02
N ASP A 43 -20.22 9.69 -32.73
CA ASP A 43 -20.41 9.75 -34.18
C ASP A 43 -21.59 10.65 -34.57
N SER A 44 -21.29 11.93 -34.83
CA SER A 44 -22.16 12.93 -35.46
C SER A 44 -22.46 12.66 -36.96
N GLY A 45 -22.22 11.42 -37.42
CA GLY A 45 -22.39 10.97 -38.80
C GLY A 45 -23.22 9.70 -38.90
N GLY A 46 -24.55 9.83 -38.79
CA GLY A 46 -25.52 8.93 -39.44
C GLY A 46 -25.58 7.45 -39.01
N ASP A 47 -26.65 7.12 -38.28
CA ASP A 47 -27.52 5.97 -38.56
C ASP A 47 -27.19 4.59 -37.94
N GLY A 48 -26.25 4.52 -37.01
CA GLY A 48 -25.97 3.28 -36.25
C GLY A 48 -27.15 2.74 -35.43
N GLY A 49 -28.18 3.55 -35.17
CA GLY A 49 -29.38 3.15 -34.41
C GLY A 49 -29.14 2.95 -32.91
N ARG A 50 -28.01 3.44 -32.38
CA ARG A 50 -27.60 3.36 -30.98
C ARG A 50 -27.07 4.72 -30.56
N ASP A 51 -27.77 5.37 -29.65
CA ASP A 51 -27.30 6.65 -29.11
C ASP A 51 -26.67 6.41 -27.72
N VAL A 52 -27.25 5.51 -26.91
CA VAL A 52 -26.62 5.01 -25.67
C VAL A 52 -26.74 3.50 -25.57
N LEU A 53 -25.63 2.82 -25.28
CA LEU A 53 -25.56 1.39 -24.97
C LEU A 53 -25.34 1.21 -23.47
N VAL A 54 -26.13 0.34 -22.84
CA VAL A 54 -25.97 -0.06 -21.45
C VAL A 54 -25.82 -1.58 -21.37
N GLU A 55 -24.72 -2.05 -20.80
CA GLU A 55 -24.44 -3.47 -20.62
C GLU A 55 -24.40 -3.83 -19.13
N TYR A 56 -25.24 -4.79 -18.77
CA TYR A 56 -25.20 -5.55 -17.52
C TYR A 56 -24.63 -6.95 -17.82
N GLU A 57 -24.28 -7.72 -16.79
CA GLU A 57 -23.73 -9.09 -16.97
C GLU A 57 -24.63 -10.01 -17.81
N ALA A 58 -25.95 -9.88 -17.66
CA ALA A 58 -26.94 -10.75 -18.31
C ALA A 58 -27.90 -9.99 -19.24
N LYS A 59 -27.64 -8.71 -19.53
CA LYS A 59 -28.60 -7.88 -20.27
C LYS A 59 -27.97 -6.69 -20.97
N THR A 60 -28.33 -6.50 -22.23
CA THR A 60 -27.96 -5.34 -23.05
C THR A 60 -29.18 -4.48 -23.38
N ILE A 61 -29.07 -3.17 -23.12
CA ILE A 61 -30.11 -2.18 -23.40
C ILE A 61 -29.56 -1.16 -24.39
N ILE A 62 -30.31 -0.88 -25.45
CA ILE A 62 -30.02 0.22 -26.38
C ILE A 62 -31.07 1.31 -26.23
N TYR A 63 -30.61 2.52 -25.95
CA TYR A 63 -31.42 3.72 -25.98
C TYR A 63 -31.24 4.44 -27.32
N GLN A 64 -32.37 4.84 -27.91
CA GLN A 64 -32.43 5.73 -29.06
C GLN A 64 -33.11 7.02 -28.62
N LEU A 65 -32.41 8.12 -28.74
CA LEU A 65 -32.81 9.49 -28.47
C LEU A 65 -33.38 10.12 -29.75
N LYS A 66 -34.57 10.72 -29.66
CA LYS A 66 -35.19 11.47 -30.76
C LYS A 66 -35.86 12.74 -30.23
N CYS A 67 -35.27 13.90 -30.49
CA CYS A 67 -35.84 15.20 -30.12
C CYS A 67 -36.80 15.70 -31.21
N TYR A 68 -38.09 15.36 -31.06
CA TYR A 68 -39.15 15.88 -31.93
C TYR A 68 -39.87 17.06 -31.26
N LYS A 69 -39.41 18.29 -31.51
CA LYS A 69 -39.95 19.53 -30.91
C LYS A 69 -41.47 19.69 -31.05
N ASP A 70 -42.00 19.45 -32.26
CA ASP A 70 -43.45 19.56 -32.55
C ASP A 70 -44.30 18.37 -32.03
N GLY A 71 -43.69 17.48 -31.24
CA GLY A 71 -44.32 16.25 -30.75
C GLY A 71 -44.37 15.15 -31.80
N LEU A 72 -44.53 13.89 -31.40
CA LEU A 72 -44.46 12.74 -32.33
C LEU A 72 -45.53 12.73 -33.43
N THR A 73 -46.60 13.52 -33.31
CA THR A 73 -47.80 13.47 -34.18
C THR A 73 -47.81 14.43 -35.37
N SER A 74 -46.96 15.46 -35.42
CA SER A 74 -47.00 16.45 -36.51
C SER A 74 -46.60 15.92 -37.91
N LYS A 75 -45.75 14.88 -37.97
CA LYS A 75 -45.35 14.18 -39.22
C LYS A 75 -45.31 12.66 -38.99
N PRO A 76 -46.47 12.02 -38.76
CA PRO A 76 -46.54 10.69 -38.16
C PRO A 76 -45.90 9.61 -39.04
N ASP A 77 -46.08 9.65 -40.35
CA ASP A 77 -45.55 8.62 -41.25
C ASP A 77 -44.03 8.70 -41.42
N SER A 78 -43.49 9.92 -41.49
CA SER A 78 -42.04 10.13 -41.57
C SER A 78 -41.34 9.64 -40.30
N ARG A 79 -41.88 10.00 -39.13
CA ARG A 79 -41.30 9.60 -37.83
C ARG A 79 -41.41 8.10 -37.57
N LYS A 80 -42.54 7.46 -37.91
CA LYS A 80 -42.69 6.01 -37.81
C LYS A 80 -41.64 5.27 -38.64
N ARG A 81 -41.35 5.73 -39.87
CA ARG A 81 -40.27 5.18 -40.70
C ARG A 81 -38.90 5.40 -40.07
N GLN A 82 -38.61 6.59 -39.55
CA GLN A 82 -37.34 6.86 -38.87
C GLN A 82 -37.14 5.94 -37.64
N ILE A 83 -38.17 5.79 -36.81
CA ILE A 83 -38.17 4.90 -35.64
C ILE A 83 -37.93 3.45 -36.07
N ALA A 84 -38.62 2.97 -37.10
CA ALA A 84 -38.46 1.60 -37.60
C ALA A 84 -37.05 1.35 -38.16
N LYS A 85 -36.47 2.31 -38.87
CA LYS A 85 -35.07 2.24 -39.33
C LYS A 85 -34.08 2.21 -38.17
N SER A 86 -34.25 3.08 -37.17
CA SER A 86 -33.42 3.09 -35.96
C SER A 86 -33.47 1.75 -35.22
N PHE A 87 -34.67 1.19 -35.02
CA PHE A 87 -34.82 -0.12 -34.38
C PHE A 87 -34.17 -1.23 -35.22
N LYS A 88 -34.35 -1.22 -36.54
CA LYS A 88 -33.69 -2.16 -37.45
C LYS A 88 -32.15 -2.11 -37.34
N SER A 89 -31.57 -0.91 -37.26
CA SER A 89 -30.13 -0.75 -37.07
C SER A 89 -29.70 -1.27 -35.70
N ALA A 90 -30.44 -0.97 -34.63
CA ALA A 90 -30.16 -1.45 -33.28
C ALA A 90 -30.13 -2.98 -33.17
N LEU A 91 -30.99 -3.69 -33.89
CA LEU A 91 -31.04 -5.16 -33.89
C LEU A 91 -29.73 -5.83 -34.31
N LYS A 92 -28.86 -5.14 -35.08
CA LYS A 92 -27.53 -5.65 -35.44
C LYS A 92 -26.61 -5.86 -34.23
N HIS A 93 -26.96 -5.26 -33.10
CA HIS A 93 -26.22 -5.35 -31.84
C HIS A 93 -26.84 -6.34 -30.84
N ASN A 94 -27.84 -7.11 -31.27
CA ASN A 94 -28.53 -8.13 -30.45
C ASN A 94 -28.95 -7.62 -29.06
N PRO A 95 -29.67 -6.48 -28.94
CA PRO A 95 -30.10 -5.99 -27.64
C PRO A 95 -31.20 -6.88 -27.03
N ASP A 96 -31.20 -7.03 -25.72
CA ASP A 96 -32.34 -7.62 -24.99
C ASP A 96 -33.50 -6.63 -24.86
N GLU A 97 -33.17 -5.34 -24.76
CA GLU A 97 -34.14 -4.26 -24.64
C GLU A 97 -33.77 -3.06 -25.52
N TRP A 98 -34.75 -2.52 -26.25
CA TRP A 98 -34.63 -1.30 -27.02
C TRP A 98 -35.60 -0.24 -26.51
N VAL A 99 -35.08 0.95 -26.18
CA VAL A 99 -35.82 2.01 -25.51
C VAL A 99 -35.79 3.28 -26.35
N LEU A 100 -36.96 3.77 -26.77
CA LEU A 100 -37.08 5.05 -27.45
C LEU A 100 -37.29 6.19 -26.44
N VAL A 101 -36.44 7.21 -26.45
CA VAL A 101 -36.51 8.36 -25.55
C VAL A 101 -36.85 9.63 -26.33
N PHE A 102 -37.85 10.39 -25.87
CA PHE A 102 -38.28 11.61 -26.54
C PHE A 102 -38.93 12.64 -25.58
N PRO A 103 -38.79 13.95 -25.87
CA PRO A 103 -39.21 15.03 -24.97
C PRO A 103 -40.71 15.37 -25.02
N SER A 104 -41.55 14.56 -25.66
CA SER A 104 -43.00 14.79 -25.81
C SER A 104 -43.83 13.72 -25.10
N LYS A 105 -45.12 13.98 -24.85
CA LYS A 105 -46.04 12.97 -24.32
C LYS A 105 -46.37 11.95 -25.41
N ILE A 106 -46.41 10.67 -25.07
CA ILE A 106 -46.81 9.65 -26.04
C ILE A 106 -48.33 9.73 -26.33
N HIS A 107 -48.70 9.64 -27.60
CA HIS A 107 -50.10 9.50 -28.03
C HIS A 107 -50.45 8.02 -28.20
N GLU A 108 -51.72 7.64 -28.00
CA GLU A 108 -52.18 6.25 -28.07
C GLU A 108 -51.83 5.57 -29.42
N SER A 109 -51.98 6.29 -30.52
CA SER A 109 -51.64 5.79 -31.87
C SER A 109 -50.15 5.47 -32.05
N MET A 110 -49.26 6.20 -31.37
CA MET A 110 -47.82 5.93 -31.40
C MET A 110 -47.46 4.79 -30.45
N SER A 111 -48.11 4.72 -29.28
CA SER A 111 -47.96 3.58 -28.35
C SER A 111 -48.33 2.26 -29.02
N LYS A 112 -49.48 2.20 -29.71
CA LYS A 112 -49.88 1.04 -30.51
C LYS A 112 -48.87 0.70 -31.62
N PHE A 113 -48.29 1.72 -32.26
CA PHE A 113 -47.25 1.50 -33.26
C PHE A 113 -45.98 0.87 -32.67
N LEU A 114 -45.51 1.32 -31.51
CA LEU A 114 -44.33 0.73 -30.84
C LEU A 114 -44.57 -0.73 -30.43
N THR A 115 -45.78 -1.06 -29.95
CA THR A 115 -46.16 -2.46 -29.64
C THR A 115 -46.15 -3.34 -30.88
N LEU A 116 -46.53 -2.80 -32.05
CA LEU A 116 -46.57 -3.51 -33.33
C LEU A 116 -45.28 -3.34 -34.15
N LEU A 117 -44.26 -2.67 -33.61
CA LEU A 117 -43.00 -2.39 -34.32
C LEU A 117 -42.29 -3.67 -34.81
N PRO A 118 -42.26 -4.80 -34.06
CA PRO A 118 -41.69 -6.04 -34.55
C PRO A 118 -42.41 -6.60 -35.79
N GLN A 119 -43.68 -6.24 -36.01
CA GLN A 119 -44.48 -6.67 -37.16
C GLN A 119 -44.46 -5.66 -38.31
N HIS A 120 -43.76 -4.53 -38.15
CA HIS A 120 -43.70 -3.48 -39.16
C HIS A 120 -42.91 -3.95 -40.39
N ARG A 121 -43.36 -3.57 -41.59
CA ARG A 121 -42.79 -4.02 -42.88
C ARG A 121 -41.27 -3.85 -43.03
N GLU A 122 -40.67 -2.92 -42.29
CA GLU A 122 -39.22 -2.65 -42.35
C GLU A 122 -38.39 -3.64 -41.53
N VAL A 123 -39.01 -4.34 -40.57
CA VAL A 123 -38.35 -5.12 -39.51
C VAL A 123 -38.93 -6.53 -39.35
N LYS A 124 -40.15 -6.80 -39.83
CA LYS A 124 -40.89 -8.07 -39.65
C LYS A 124 -40.15 -9.33 -40.12
N ASP A 125 -39.23 -9.19 -41.07
CA ASP A 125 -38.47 -10.31 -41.64
C ASP A 125 -37.20 -10.61 -40.82
N LEU A 126 -36.94 -9.87 -39.74
CA LEU A 126 -35.82 -10.09 -38.82
C LEU A 126 -36.31 -10.90 -37.61
N SER A 127 -35.88 -12.16 -37.52
CA SER A 127 -36.23 -13.06 -36.40
C SER A 127 -35.87 -12.47 -35.03
N ALA A 128 -34.76 -11.75 -34.95
CA ALA A 128 -34.32 -11.05 -33.74
C ALA A 128 -35.31 -9.99 -33.25
N ALA A 129 -36.14 -9.40 -34.12
CA ALA A 129 -37.07 -8.35 -33.74
C ALA A 129 -38.14 -8.83 -32.73
N ALA A 130 -38.49 -10.12 -32.76
CA ALA A 130 -39.50 -10.70 -31.90
C ALA A 130 -39.02 -10.97 -30.46
N SER A 131 -37.70 -11.12 -30.25
CA SER A 131 -37.10 -11.40 -28.95
C SER A 131 -36.74 -10.13 -28.16
N VAL A 132 -36.64 -8.97 -28.82
CA VAL A 132 -36.27 -7.71 -28.16
C VAL A 132 -37.46 -7.08 -27.45
N LYS A 133 -37.27 -6.73 -26.18
CA LYS A 133 -38.25 -5.97 -25.41
C LYS A 133 -38.24 -4.49 -25.83
N ILE A 134 -39.37 -3.98 -26.30
CA ILE A 134 -39.50 -2.57 -26.71
C ILE A 134 -40.12 -1.75 -25.57
N ARG A 135 -39.45 -0.66 -25.18
CA ARG A 135 -39.97 0.33 -24.23
C ARG A 135 -39.81 1.74 -24.76
N TYR A 136 -40.38 2.70 -24.03
CA TYR A 136 -40.18 4.12 -24.30
C TYR A 136 -40.08 4.92 -23.01
N ILE A 137 -39.40 6.05 -23.09
CA ILE A 137 -39.33 7.07 -22.04
C ILE A 137 -39.83 8.37 -22.68
N ASP A 138 -41.05 8.74 -22.32
CA ASP A 138 -41.71 9.96 -22.76
C ASP A 138 -41.55 11.08 -21.71
N ARG A 139 -42.04 12.28 -22.02
CA ARG A 139 -41.87 13.47 -21.16
C ARG A 139 -42.20 13.23 -19.67
N PRO A 140 -43.35 12.64 -19.28
CA PRO A 140 -43.64 12.41 -17.87
C PRO A 140 -42.62 11.51 -17.16
N ARG A 141 -42.06 10.51 -17.86
CA ARG A 141 -41.01 9.66 -17.31
C ARG A 141 -39.67 10.41 -17.22
N LEU A 142 -39.32 11.20 -18.23
CA LEU A 142 -38.15 12.08 -18.17
C LEU A 142 -38.25 13.07 -17.01
N ASP A 143 -39.40 13.72 -16.82
CA ASP A 143 -39.65 14.64 -15.70
C ASP A 143 -39.40 13.95 -14.34
N VAL A 144 -39.83 12.69 -14.18
CA VAL A 144 -39.59 11.92 -12.95
C VAL A 144 -38.12 11.54 -12.78
N LEU A 145 -37.46 11.06 -13.83
CA LEU A 145 -36.05 10.68 -13.77
C LEU A 145 -35.16 11.88 -13.42
N ILE A 146 -35.41 13.01 -14.05
CA ILE A 146 -34.62 14.23 -13.82
C ILE A 146 -34.93 14.87 -12.47
N SER A 147 -36.15 14.72 -11.95
CA SER A 147 -36.45 15.21 -10.59
C SER A 147 -35.58 14.56 -9.50
N LYS A 148 -34.95 13.40 -9.80
CA LYS A 148 -33.98 12.75 -8.91
C LYS A 148 -32.56 13.30 -9.05
N HIS A 149 -32.29 14.12 -10.05
CA HIS A 149 -30.99 14.71 -10.39
C HIS A 149 -31.14 16.21 -10.67
N PRO A 150 -31.46 17.02 -9.64
CA PRO A 150 -31.81 18.43 -9.81
C PRO A 150 -30.64 19.29 -10.34
N ASP A 151 -29.40 18.87 -10.18
CA ASP A 151 -28.22 19.53 -10.74
C ASP A 151 -28.22 19.53 -12.29
N ILE A 152 -28.77 18.49 -12.93
CA ILE A 152 -28.95 18.45 -14.39
C ILE A 152 -29.97 19.52 -14.85
N LEU A 153 -31.03 19.75 -14.06
CA LEU A 153 -32.00 20.82 -14.35
C LEU A 153 -31.36 22.20 -14.26
N ASN A 154 -30.58 22.43 -13.19
CA ASN A 154 -29.91 23.70 -12.97
C ASN A 154 -28.94 24.05 -14.11
N LEU A 155 -28.30 23.04 -14.73
CA LEU A 155 -27.41 23.26 -15.86
C LEU A 155 -28.15 23.75 -17.12
N LEU A 156 -29.33 23.18 -17.41
CA LEU A 156 -30.16 23.63 -18.54
C LEU A 156 -30.73 25.02 -18.35
N GLU A 157 -31.12 25.34 -17.11
CA GLU A 157 -31.85 26.56 -16.76
C GLU A 157 -30.92 27.70 -16.37
N ARG A 158 -29.79 27.87 -17.08
CA ARG A 158 -28.93 29.07 -16.99
C ARG A 158 -29.63 30.34 -17.53
N ASN A 159 -30.87 30.57 -17.11
CA ASN A 159 -31.64 31.81 -17.17
C ASN A 159 -31.75 32.41 -15.75
N ASP A 160 -32.36 33.60 -15.66
CA ASP A 160 -32.43 34.52 -14.52
C ASP A 160 -32.54 33.91 -13.10
N ASP A 161 -33.21 32.77 -12.91
CA ASP A 161 -33.35 32.09 -11.61
C ASP A 161 -32.04 31.45 -11.09
N TYR A 162 -31.17 30.95 -11.97
CA TYR A 162 -29.81 30.54 -11.59
C TYR A 162 -28.99 31.76 -11.16
N THR A 163 -29.07 32.84 -11.94
CA THR A 163 -28.38 34.11 -11.64
C THR A 163 -28.82 34.70 -10.31
N MET A 164 -30.12 34.63 -9.98
CA MET A 164 -30.65 35.08 -8.69
C MET A 164 -30.21 34.19 -7.51
N ARG A 165 -30.20 32.86 -7.68
CA ARG A 165 -29.66 31.95 -6.64
C ARG A 165 -28.16 32.14 -6.43
N ALA A 166 -27.39 32.25 -7.51
CA ALA A 166 -25.97 32.57 -7.45
C ALA A 166 -25.71 33.94 -6.81
N ALA A 167 -26.53 34.95 -7.13
CA ALA A 167 -26.44 36.28 -6.52
C ALA A 167 -26.83 36.28 -5.03
N GLN A 168 -27.80 35.44 -4.62
CA GLN A 168 -28.15 35.26 -3.21
C GLN A 168 -27.01 34.61 -2.43
N VAL A 169 -26.39 33.54 -2.96
CA VAL A 169 -25.22 32.92 -2.34
C VAL A 169 -24.06 33.91 -2.26
N TYR A 170 -23.79 34.68 -3.33
CA TYR A 170 -22.80 35.76 -3.30
C TYR A 170 -23.09 36.82 -2.23
N GLY A 171 -24.36 37.17 -2.00
CA GLY A 171 -24.77 38.07 -0.91
C GLY A 171 -24.58 37.46 0.49
N GLN A 172 -24.73 36.14 0.61
CA GLN A 172 -24.55 35.41 1.86
C GLN A 172 -23.08 35.17 2.20
N GLU A 173 -22.16 35.08 1.23
CA GLU A 173 -20.71 34.96 1.47
C GLU A 173 -20.14 36.10 2.32
N ARG A 174 -20.77 37.29 2.28
CA ARG A 174 -20.37 38.48 3.05
C ARG A 174 -21.11 38.66 4.38
N ALA A 175 -22.14 37.86 4.66
CA ALA A 175 -22.95 38.00 5.86
C ALA A 175 -22.31 37.29 7.06
N ILE A 176 -22.39 37.89 8.24
CA ILE A 176 -21.97 37.26 9.51
C ILE A 176 -22.77 35.95 9.70
N LEU A 177 -22.13 34.92 10.27
CA LEU A 177 -22.76 33.63 10.63
C LEU A 177 -23.68 33.79 11.85
N ALA A 178 -24.73 34.59 11.72
CA ALA A 178 -25.64 34.91 12.82
C ALA A 178 -26.41 33.67 13.33
N GLY A 179 -26.58 32.64 12.49
CA GLY A 179 -27.18 31.35 12.85
C GLY A 179 -26.16 30.29 13.33
N GLY A 180 -24.90 30.67 13.55
CA GLY A 180 -23.85 29.75 14.00
C GLY A 180 -23.54 28.63 12.99
N LEU A 181 -23.34 27.41 13.49
CA LEU A 181 -22.92 26.27 12.66
C LEU A 181 -23.98 25.84 11.62
N ALA A 182 -25.28 25.94 11.94
CA ALA A 182 -26.34 25.55 11.02
C ALA A 182 -26.38 26.46 9.77
N ASP A 183 -26.12 27.76 9.94
CA ASP A 183 -26.00 28.72 8.85
C ASP A 183 -24.78 28.40 7.97
N LEU A 184 -23.64 28.05 8.58
CA LEU A 184 -22.46 27.60 7.85
C LEU A 184 -22.73 26.34 7.01
N VAL A 185 -23.36 25.32 7.60
CA VAL A 185 -23.72 24.08 6.88
C VAL A 185 -24.63 24.37 5.70
N SER A 186 -25.70 25.15 5.91
CA SER A 186 -26.63 25.50 4.82
C SER A 186 -25.97 26.26 3.68
N ARG A 187 -25.01 27.16 3.98
CA ARG A 187 -24.24 27.87 2.95
C ARG A 187 -23.28 26.95 2.20
N VAL A 188 -22.61 26.04 2.92
CA VAL A 188 -21.74 25.01 2.34
C VAL A 188 -22.53 24.08 1.41
N GLU A 189 -23.72 23.65 1.82
CA GLU A 189 -24.62 22.84 1.00
C GLU A 189 -25.07 23.60 -0.25
N GLY A 190 -25.54 24.84 -0.11
CA GLY A 190 -25.95 25.67 -1.25
C GLY A 190 -24.81 25.96 -2.23
N LEU A 191 -23.58 26.17 -1.72
CA LEU A 191 -22.39 26.31 -2.57
C LEU A 191 -22.06 24.99 -3.29
N GLY A 192 -22.20 23.85 -2.60
CA GLY A 192 -22.06 22.52 -3.19
C GLY A 192 -23.05 22.28 -4.33
N GLU A 193 -24.32 22.62 -4.15
CA GLU A 193 -25.35 22.50 -5.20
C GLU A 193 -25.04 23.36 -6.43
N ILE A 194 -24.53 24.59 -6.22
CA ILE A 194 -24.10 25.46 -7.32
C ILE A 194 -22.90 24.85 -8.02
N ALA A 195 -21.88 24.42 -7.27
CA ALA A 195 -20.67 23.82 -7.83
C ALA A 195 -21.00 22.57 -8.64
N ASP A 196 -21.87 21.69 -8.14
CA ASP A 196 -22.33 20.52 -8.86
C ASP A 196 -23.11 20.93 -10.13
N SER A 197 -23.87 22.01 -10.16
CA SER A 197 -24.56 22.43 -11.39
C SER A 197 -23.65 22.92 -12.53
N THR A 198 -22.33 22.97 -12.34
CA THR A 198 -21.40 23.49 -13.35
C THR A 198 -21.01 22.48 -14.44
N ASP A 199 -21.09 21.17 -14.16
CA ASP A 199 -20.75 20.09 -15.08
C ASP A 199 -21.71 18.89 -14.97
N LEU A 200 -21.89 18.16 -16.08
CA LEU A 200 -22.77 16.99 -16.14
C LEU A 200 -22.21 15.76 -15.42
N HIS A 201 -20.89 15.59 -15.41
CA HIS A 201 -20.21 14.37 -14.99
C HIS A 201 -19.39 14.56 -13.71
N TRP A 202 -18.96 15.79 -13.42
CA TRP A 202 -18.14 16.13 -12.27
C TRP A 202 -18.83 17.07 -11.29
N GLY A 203 -18.66 16.78 -10.00
CA GLY A 203 -18.91 17.68 -8.89
C GLY A 203 -17.61 18.18 -8.26
N VAL A 204 -17.73 18.99 -7.22
CA VAL A 204 -16.58 19.58 -6.52
C VAL A 204 -16.65 19.28 -5.03
N SER A 205 -15.56 18.75 -4.47
CA SER A 205 -15.34 18.79 -3.03
C SER A 205 -14.34 19.88 -2.69
N PHE A 206 -14.60 20.59 -1.59
CA PHE A 206 -13.69 21.56 -1.02
C PHE A 206 -13.38 21.23 0.43
N TRP A 207 -12.14 21.48 0.84
CA TRP A 207 -11.70 21.29 2.21
C TRP A 207 -10.75 22.42 2.60
N HIS A 208 -10.88 22.93 3.83
CA HIS A 208 -10.07 24.05 4.33
C HIS A 208 -9.56 23.75 5.74
N ASP A 209 -8.26 23.92 5.98
CA ASP A 209 -7.60 23.65 7.27
C ASP A 209 -7.07 24.92 7.98
N GLY A 210 -7.50 26.09 7.53
CA GLY A 210 -7.04 27.39 8.04
C GLY A 210 -5.81 27.93 7.31
N LYS A 211 -5.09 27.10 6.53
CA LYS A 211 -3.91 27.55 5.76
C LYS A 211 -4.09 27.40 4.27
N ARG A 212 -4.78 26.33 3.85
CA ARG A 212 -4.98 26.01 2.44
C ARG A 212 -6.41 25.57 2.17
N THR A 213 -6.85 25.78 0.94
CA THR A 213 -8.10 25.25 0.43
C THR A 213 -7.76 24.19 -0.61
N LEU A 214 -8.16 22.95 -0.35
CA LEU A 214 -8.09 21.86 -1.30
C LEU A 214 -9.41 21.82 -2.08
N VAL A 215 -9.31 21.80 -3.40
CA VAL A 215 -10.45 21.61 -4.31
C VAL A 215 -10.18 20.34 -5.09
N SER A 216 -11.13 19.39 -5.08
CA SER A 216 -10.94 18.10 -5.76
C SER A 216 -12.16 17.72 -6.59
N PRO A 217 -11.96 17.20 -7.81
CA PRO A 217 -13.04 16.69 -8.64
C PRO A 217 -13.66 15.44 -8.02
N VAL A 218 -14.99 15.40 -7.98
CA VAL A 218 -15.76 14.24 -7.50
C VAL A 218 -16.58 13.69 -8.65
N PRO A 219 -16.41 12.43 -9.06
CA PRO A 219 -17.22 11.86 -10.13
C PRO A 219 -18.66 11.70 -9.65
N LYS A 220 -19.63 12.18 -10.44
CA LYS A 220 -21.07 11.99 -10.13
C LYS A 220 -21.58 10.60 -10.49
N HIS A 221 -20.80 9.86 -11.28
CA HIS A 221 -21.04 8.46 -11.62
C HIS A 221 -19.70 7.78 -11.97
N PRO A 222 -19.59 6.44 -11.87
CA PRO A 222 -18.32 5.71 -12.05
C PRO A 222 -17.63 5.95 -13.41
N HIS A 223 -18.41 6.19 -14.45
CA HIS A 223 -17.91 6.42 -15.81
C HIS A 223 -17.46 7.86 -16.12
N ALA A 224 -17.51 8.80 -15.16
CA ALA A 224 -17.25 10.22 -15.43
C ALA A 224 -15.89 10.48 -16.11
N GLY A 225 -14.83 9.82 -15.64
CA GLY A 225 -13.49 9.93 -16.22
C GLY A 225 -13.32 9.35 -17.62
N GLN A 226 -14.25 8.51 -18.08
CA GLN A 226 -14.23 7.95 -19.44
C GLN A 226 -14.92 8.88 -20.44
N VAL A 227 -16.04 9.50 -20.05
CA VAL A 227 -16.86 10.34 -20.93
C VAL A 227 -16.51 11.83 -20.86
N SER A 228 -15.92 12.28 -19.75
CA SER A 228 -15.43 13.64 -19.56
C SER A 228 -14.08 13.59 -18.83
N PRO A 229 -13.00 13.14 -19.51
CA PRO A 229 -11.68 13.06 -18.88
C PRO A 229 -11.17 14.45 -18.47
N ILE A 230 -10.53 14.50 -17.29
CA ILE A 230 -9.77 15.67 -16.84
C ILE A 230 -8.29 15.36 -17.10
N SER A 231 -7.66 16.09 -18.01
CA SER A 231 -6.24 15.94 -18.32
C SER A 231 -5.52 17.28 -18.35
N GLN A 232 -4.28 17.27 -17.87
CA GLN A 232 -3.40 18.43 -17.83
C GLN A 232 -2.01 17.97 -18.26
N ASP A 233 -1.51 18.52 -19.36
CA ASP A 233 -0.13 18.33 -19.77
C ASP A 233 0.78 19.20 -18.88
N PHE A 234 1.95 18.69 -18.53
CA PHE A 234 2.98 19.46 -17.84
C PHE A 234 4.36 19.12 -18.42
N THR A 235 5.24 20.11 -18.49
CA THR A 235 6.65 19.95 -18.83
C THR A 235 7.49 20.29 -17.60
N LEU A 236 8.38 19.37 -17.21
CA LEU A 236 9.27 19.56 -16.06
C LEU A 236 10.64 20.05 -16.53
N ARG A 237 11.07 21.23 -16.08
CA ARG A 237 12.38 21.83 -16.37
C ARG A 237 13.24 21.86 -15.12
N ILE A 238 13.71 20.67 -14.71
CA ILE A 238 14.52 20.51 -13.50
C ILE A 238 15.98 20.86 -13.81
N PRO A 239 16.61 21.81 -13.10
CA PRO A 239 18.00 22.16 -13.32
C PRO A 239 18.92 21.01 -12.89
N ALA A 240 20.07 20.87 -13.55
CA ALA A 240 21.06 19.83 -13.23
C ALA A 240 21.59 19.91 -11.78
N SER A 241 21.50 21.09 -11.14
CA SER A 241 21.84 21.27 -9.73
C SER A 241 20.89 20.56 -8.76
N ALA A 242 19.69 20.18 -9.19
CA ALA A 242 18.68 19.49 -8.39
C ALA A 242 18.76 17.97 -8.60
N SER A 243 19.94 17.37 -8.40
CA SER A 243 20.22 15.96 -8.67
C SER A 243 19.28 14.97 -7.95
N GLU A 244 18.90 15.27 -6.72
CA GLU A 244 17.96 14.45 -5.95
C GLU A 244 16.56 14.41 -6.61
N LEU A 245 16.06 15.57 -7.05
CA LEU A 245 14.77 15.65 -7.73
C LEU A 245 14.79 14.95 -9.09
N ILE A 246 15.93 15.02 -9.80
CA ILE A 246 16.14 14.27 -11.05
C ILE A 246 16.05 12.76 -10.77
N ALA A 247 16.77 12.25 -9.77
CA ALA A 247 16.74 10.84 -9.40
C ALA A 247 15.34 10.37 -8.95
N GLN A 248 14.60 11.20 -8.21
CA GLN A 248 13.21 10.90 -7.84
C GLN A 248 12.28 10.89 -9.06
N THR A 249 12.46 11.84 -9.98
CA THR A 249 11.68 11.93 -11.23
C THR A 249 11.93 10.70 -12.10
N GLU A 250 13.18 10.28 -12.24
CA GLU A 250 13.56 9.06 -12.94
C GLU A 250 13.00 7.81 -12.27
N GLY A 251 13.06 7.71 -10.93
CA GLY A 251 12.43 6.62 -10.19
C GLY A 251 10.91 6.52 -10.47
N VAL A 252 10.18 7.64 -10.37
CA VAL A 252 8.73 7.66 -10.51
C VAL A 252 8.27 7.45 -11.95
N PHE A 253 8.79 8.23 -12.91
CA PHE A 253 8.34 8.15 -14.30
C PHE A 253 9.11 7.11 -15.13
N GLY A 254 10.40 6.92 -14.85
CA GLY A 254 11.23 5.95 -15.56
C GLY A 254 10.93 4.51 -15.15
N PHE A 255 10.74 4.28 -13.85
CA PHE A 255 10.59 2.92 -13.30
C PHE A 255 9.28 2.67 -12.54
N GLY A 256 8.40 3.67 -12.36
CA GLY A 256 7.12 3.46 -11.68
C GLY A 256 7.22 3.38 -10.15
N ASP A 257 8.23 3.98 -9.54
CA ASP A 257 8.41 3.98 -8.08
C ASP A 257 7.16 4.44 -7.29
N ARG A 258 6.96 3.87 -6.10
CA ARG A 258 5.90 4.24 -5.16
C ARG A 258 6.06 5.64 -4.51
N GLY A 259 7.11 6.38 -4.88
CA GLY A 259 7.44 7.68 -4.29
C GLY A 259 6.40 8.77 -4.56
N THR A 260 6.35 9.77 -3.69
CA THR A 260 5.67 11.04 -3.99
C THR A 260 6.70 12.03 -4.51
N LEU A 261 6.60 12.40 -5.78
CA LEU A 261 7.41 13.44 -6.38
C LEU A 261 6.79 14.81 -6.05
N ARG A 262 7.61 15.70 -5.49
CA ARG A 262 7.25 17.09 -5.21
C ARG A 262 8.12 18.02 -6.04
N VAL A 263 7.54 18.62 -7.06
CA VAL A 263 8.25 19.50 -7.97
C VAL A 263 7.90 20.96 -7.63
N PRO A 264 8.90 21.79 -7.29
CA PRO A 264 8.70 23.23 -7.14
C PRO A 264 8.06 23.85 -8.39
N GLY A 265 7.14 24.79 -8.19
CA GLY A 265 6.40 25.42 -9.27
C GLY A 265 7.26 26.09 -10.34
N GLU A 266 8.43 26.60 -9.95
CA GLU A 266 9.43 27.19 -10.87
C GLU A 266 9.97 26.22 -11.93
N TYR A 267 9.83 24.90 -11.72
CA TYR A 267 10.23 23.88 -12.69
C TYR A 267 9.04 23.32 -13.50
N VAL A 268 7.83 23.85 -13.31
CA VAL A 268 6.60 23.31 -13.93
C VAL A 268 6.07 24.27 -14.97
N GLU A 269 6.03 23.83 -16.23
CA GLU A 269 5.33 24.54 -17.30
C GLU A 269 4.02 23.82 -17.62
N LEU A 270 2.89 24.53 -17.50
CA LEU A 270 1.57 24.00 -17.82
C LEU A 270 1.37 23.95 -19.34
N GLY A 271 0.93 22.80 -19.83
CA GLY A 271 0.54 22.58 -21.21
C GLY A 271 -0.97 22.64 -21.43
N LYS A 272 -1.46 21.82 -22.37
CA LYS A 272 -2.88 21.79 -22.73
C LYS A 272 -3.70 21.21 -21.58
N TYR A 273 -4.83 21.87 -21.31
CA TYR A 273 -5.86 21.39 -20.39
C TYR A 273 -7.07 20.90 -21.17
N GLN A 274 -7.63 19.75 -20.77
CA GLN A 274 -8.92 19.24 -21.22
C GLN A 274 -9.74 18.84 -19.99
N GLY A 275 -11.00 19.24 -19.97
CA GLY A 275 -11.92 18.98 -18.87
C GLY A 275 -12.78 20.19 -18.54
N PRO A 276 -13.55 20.14 -17.44
CA PRO A 276 -14.43 21.23 -17.04
C PRO A 276 -13.65 22.51 -16.73
N GLY A 277 -14.13 23.65 -17.23
CA GLY A 277 -13.38 24.92 -17.18
C GLY A 277 -13.07 25.44 -15.77
N PHE A 278 -13.84 25.05 -14.75
CA PHE A 278 -13.62 25.46 -13.36
C PHE A 278 -12.53 24.68 -12.63
N PHE A 279 -12.07 23.54 -13.16
CA PHE A 279 -10.85 22.86 -12.69
C PHE A 279 -9.60 23.33 -13.42
N LYS A 280 -9.76 24.12 -14.50
CA LYS A 280 -8.61 24.69 -15.19
C LYS A 280 -7.88 25.63 -14.23
N LEU A 281 -6.63 25.30 -13.92
CA LEU A 281 -5.80 26.11 -13.04
C LEU A 281 -5.68 27.54 -13.61
N GLN A 282 -5.95 28.53 -12.77
CA GLN A 282 -5.76 29.95 -13.08
C GLN A 282 -4.62 30.46 -12.18
N GLY A 283 -3.52 30.90 -12.79
CA GLY A 283 -2.35 31.42 -12.07
C GLY A 283 -1.11 30.53 -12.20
N GLU A 284 -0.13 30.79 -11.35
CA GLU A 284 1.14 30.07 -11.31
C GLU A 284 1.03 28.80 -10.46
N VAL A 285 1.76 27.75 -10.86
CA VAL A 285 1.91 26.54 -10.04
C VAL A 285 2.85 26.89 -8.90
N GLY A 286 2.47 26.64 -7.64
CA GLY A 286 3.37 26.76 -6.50
C GLY A 286 4.19 25.49 -6.27
N GLU A 287 3.52 24.33 -6.33
CA GLU A 287 4.11 23.00 -6.18
C GLU A 287 3.26 22.00 -6.98
N LEU A 288 3.90 21.08 -7.69
CA LEU A 288 3.27 19.93 -8.32
C LEU A 288 3.59 18.68 -7.50
N ILE A 289 2.56 18.02 -6.98
CA ILE A 289 2.69 16.79 -6.20
C ILE A 289 2.14 15.64 -7.05
N ILE A 290 3.02 14.71 -7.41
CA ILE A 290 2.68 13.48 -8.13
C ILE A 290 2.88 12.31 -7.18
N SER A 291 1.83 11.54 -6.91
CA SER A 291 1.92 10.34 -6.09
C SER A 291 1.73 9.12 -6.95
N ALA A 292 2.48 8.06 -6.66
CA ALA A 292 2.31 6.79 -7.33
C ALA A 292 0.89 6.25 -7.19
N GLY A 293 0.41 5.60 -8.24
CA GLY A 293 -0.83 4.83 -8.20
C GLY A 293 -0.70 3.58 -7.31
N LYS A 294 -1.74 2.75 -7.30
CA LYS A 294 -1.73 1.49 -6.53
C LYS A 294 -0.77 0.42 -7.09
N GLY A 295 -0.19 0.67 -8.27
CA GLY A 295 0.57 -0.32 -9.02
C GLY A 295 -0.33 -1.29 -9.78
N ASP A 296 0.27 -2.37 -10.26
CA ASP A 296 -0.40 -3.49 -10.91
C ASP A 296 -1.06 -4.40 -9.86
N GLU A 297 -2.38 -4.25 -9.70
CA GLU A 297 -3.17 -5.03 -8.74
C GLU A 297 -3.16 -6.54 -9.07
N ASP A 298 -2.90 -6.93 -10.32
CA ASP A 298 -2.85 -8.34 -10.73
C ASP A 298 -1.58 -9.04 -10.22
N LEU A 299 -0.53 -8.28 -9.87
CA LEU A 299 0.72 -8.82 -9.35
C LEU A 299 0.79 -8.84 -7.82
N LEU A 300 -0.03 -8.05 -7.12
CA LEU A 300 0.03 -7.93 -5.67
C LEU A 300 -0.27 -9.27 -4.97
N GLY A 301 0.58 -9.63 -4.01
CA GLY A 301 0.47 -10.85 -3.23
C GLY A 301 0.90 -12.14 -3.94
N LYS A 302 1.29 -12.07 -5.23
CA LYS A 302 1.80 -13.23 -5.95
C LYS A 302 3.11 -13.74 -5.35
N PRO A 303 3.35 -15.07 -5.38
CA PRO A 303 4.57 -15.65 -4.87
C PRO A 303 5.76 -15.25 -5.73
N VAL A 304 6.83 -14.82 -5.05
CA VAL A 304 8.13 -14.49 -5.66
C VAL A 304 9.20 -15.30 -4.93
N ARG A 305 10.18 -15.81 -5.66
CA ARG A 305 11.31 -16.54 -5.10
C ARG A 305 12.60 -15.90 -5.55
N LEU A 306 13.50 -15.63 -4.60
CA LEU A 306 14.81 -15.08 -4.83
C LEU A 306 15.87 -16.15 -4.57
N VAL A 307 16.59 -16.54 -5.61
CA VAL A 307 17.70 -17.49 -5.51
C VAL A 307 19.01 -16.73 -5.64
N ILE A 308 19.89 -16.90 -4.67
CA ILE A 308 21.17 -16.20 -4.55
C ILE A 308 22.28 -17.22 -4.72
N LEU A 309 23.14 -17.01 -5.71
CA LEU A 309 24.22 -17.92 -6.07
C LEU A 309 25.58 -17.24 -5.94
N ASP A 310 26.59 -18.00 -5.51
CA ASP A 310 28.00 -17.57 -5.52
C ASP A 310 28.66 -17.76 -6.91
N GLU A 311 29.97 -17.53 -6.98
CA GLU A 311 30.76 -17.64 -8.22
C GLU A 311 30.81 -19.07 -8.78
N ASP A 312 30.71 -20.08 -7.92
CA ASP A 312 30.72 -21.50 -8.29
C ASP A 312 29.31 -22.01 -8.69
N GLY A 313 28.28 -21.18 -8.46
CA GLY A 313 26.87 -21.50 -8.72
C GLY A 313 26.19 -22.24 -7.57
N ASP A 314 26.83 -22.30 -6.39
CA ASP A 314 26.25 -22.85 -5.18
C ASP A 314 25.26 -21.86 -4.55
N VAL A 315 24.21 -22.40 -3.92
CA VAL A 315 23.13 -21.60 -3.34
C VAL A 315 23.58 -20.98 -2.02
N LEU A 316 23.76 -19.66 -1.99
CA LEU A 316 24.00 -18.88 -0.78
C LEU A 316 22.71 -18.69 0.03
N ALA A 317 21.60 -18.42 -0.66
CA ALA A 317 20.27 -18.39 -0.06
C ALA A 317 19.19 -18.63 -1.11
N ASP A 318 18.05 -19.13 -0.64
CA ASP A 318 16.87 -19.39 -1.45
C ASP A 318 15.65 -19.07 -0.59
N ASP A 319 14.97 -17.97 -0.94
CA ASP A 319 13.89 -17.44 -0.12
C ASP A 319 12.63 -17.17 -0.94
N GLU A 320 11.48 -17.50 -0.36
CA GLU A 320 10.17 -17.25 -0.92
C GLU A 320 9.49 -16.09 -0.20
N GLY A 321 8.83 -15.24 -0.97
CA GLY A 321 8.14 -14.06 -0.50
C GLY A 321 6.91 -13.74 -1.33
N THR A 322 6.43 -12.51 -1.20
CA THR A 322 5.28 -12.01 -1.96
C THR A 322 5.57 -10.65 -2.57
N VAL A 323 5.00 -10.40 -3.75
CA VAL A 323 5.03 -9.07 -4.38
C VAL A 323 4.19 -8.11 -3.54
N SER A 324 4.81 -7.02 -3.10
CA SER A 324 4.16 -5.96 -2.30
C SER A 324 3.86 -4.69 -3.10
N TYR A 325 4.52 -4.51 -4.23
CA TYR A 325 4.24 -3.46 -5.20
C TYR A 325 4.87 -3.81 -6.55
N SER A 326 4.18 -3.49 -7.64
CA SER A 326 4.78 -3.51 -8.98
C SER A 326 4.17 -2.41 -9.82
N ALA A 327 4.97 -1.72 -10.61
CA ALA A 327 4.47 -0.76 -11.58
C ALA A 327 5.46 -0.58 -12.73
N PRO A 328 4.98 -0.45 -13.97
CA PRO A 328 5.81 -0.03 -15.08
C PRO A 328 6.04 1.48 -15.06
N GLY A 329 7.21 1.89 -15.54
CA GLY A 329 7.51 3.25 -15.98
C GLY A 329 7.89 3.27 -17.46
N ASN A 330 8.43 4.39 -17.92
CA ASN A 330 8.77 4.59 -19.34
C ASN A 330 10.04 3.85 -19.79
N ALA A 331 10.98 3.58 -18.87
CA ALA A 331 12.28 2.97 -19.15
C ALA A 331 12.40 1.54 -18.62
N GLY A 332 11.57 1.19 -17.64
CA GLY A 332 11.61 -0.09 -16.97
C GLY A 332 10.43 -0.24 -16.03
N TYR A 333 10.61 -1.01 -14.98
CA TYR A 333 9.59 -1.23 -13.97
C TYR A 333 10.20 -1.38 -12.58
N THR A 334 9.36 -1.20 -11.57
CA THR A 334 9.70 -1.43 -10.17
C THR A 334 9.00 -2.69 -9.70
N LEU A 335 9.72 -3.55 -9.00
CA LEU A 335 9.18 -4.69 -8.28
C LEU A 335 9.65 -4.63 -6.84
N GLU A 336 8.71 -4.50 -5.91
CA GLU A 336 8.96 -4.60 -4.47
C GLU A 336 8.48 -5.95 -3.98
N MET A 337 9.37 -6.71 -3.34
CA MET A 337 9.08 -8.02 -2.77
C MET A 337 9.31 -8.00 -1.27
N SER A 338 8.38 -8.62 -0.54
CA SER A 338 8.52 -8.91 0.89
C SER A 338 8.98 -10.35 1.04
N LEU A 339 10.22 -10.50 1.50
CA LEU A 339 10.90 -11.77 1.75
C LEU A 339 10.80 -12.15 3.23
N SER A 340 11.29 -13.34 3.57
CA SER A 340 11.44 -13.80 4.96
C SER A 340 12.31 -12.85 5.79
N GLY A 341 12.21 -12.96 7.11
CA GLY A 341 12.99 -12.13 8.02
C GLY A 341 12.66 -10.63 7.95
N ARG A 342 11.47 -10.29 7.42
CA ARG A 342 10.98 -8.91 7.22
C ARG A 342 11.91 -8.07 6.34
N VAL A 343 12.48 -8.71 5.32
CA VAL A 343 13.28 -8.04 4.30
C VAL A 343 12.36 -7.55 3.19
N THR A 344 12.53 -6.30 2.80
CA THR A 344 11.94 -5.74 1.59
C THR A 344 13.05 -5.50 0.59
N VAL A 345 12.91 -6.10 -0.59
CA VAL A 345 13.79 -5.87 -1.73
C VAL A 345 13.00 -5.09 -2.76
N LYS A 346 13.53 -3.93 -3.13
CA LYS A 346 13.02 -3.10 -4.22
C LYS A 346 13.99 -3.20 -5.38
N MET A 347 13.49 -3.69 -6.50
CA MET A 347 14.23 -3.83 -7.74
C MET A 347 13.69 -2.83 -8.76
N ARG A 348 14.55 -1.99 -9.34
CA ARG A 348 14.25 -1.21 -10.55
C ARG A 348 14.98 -1.83 -11.73
N ALA A 349 14.22 -2.47 -12.61
CA ALA A 349 14.77 -3.18 -13.76
C ALA A 349 14.39 -2.47 -15.06
N PRO A 350 15.36 -2.12 -15.92
CA PRO A 350 15.09 -1.57 -17.25
C PRO A 350 14.48 -2.64 -18.16
N PHE A 351 13.72 -2.20 -19.16
CA PHE A 351 13.21 -3.12 -20.20
C PHE A 351 14.30 -3.57 -21.18
N ALA A 352 15.36 -2.78 -21.32
CA ALA A 352 16.48 -3.10 -22.20
C ALA A 352 17.43 -4.11 -21.54
N GLU A 353 17.75 -5.19 -22.25
CA GLU A 353 18.72 -6.19 -21.81
C GLU A 353 20.13 -5.60 -21.66
N GLY A 354 20.89 -6.12 -20.69
CA GLY A 354 22.29 -5.73 -20.46
C GLY A 354 22.48 -4.39 -19.74
N GLN A 355 21.41 -3.70 -19.34
CA GLN A 355 21.47 -2.52 -18.50
C GLN A 355 21.47 -2.89 -17.01
N SER A 356 22.10 -2.03 -16.19
CA SER A 356 22.20 -2.23 -14.74
C SER A 356 20.83 -2.18 -14.07
N VAL A 357 20.67 -3.00 -13.03
CA VAL A 357 19.45 -3.08 -12.21
C VAL A 357 19.77 -2.49 -10.84
N ASP A 358 18.94 -1.57 -10.37
CA ASP A 358 19.08 -1.02 -9.03
C ASP A 358 18.33 -1.91 -8.04
N ILE A 359 19.05 -2.41 -7.03
CA ILE A 359 18.47 -3.18 -5.93
C ILE A 359 18.66 -2.39 -4.64
N THR A 360 17.56 -2.08 -3.97
CA THR A 360 17.54 -1.49 -2.63
C THR A 360 16.96 -2.50 -1.65
N MET A 361 17.64 -2.73 -0.55
CA MET A 361 17.19 -3.65 0.50
C MET A 361 16.95 -2.91 1.80
N SER A 362 15.96 -3.36 2.55
CA SER A 362 15.75 -2.90 3.92
C SER A 362 15.21 -4.03 4.78
N GLN A 363 15.59 -4.06 6.06
CA GLN A 363 15.08 -5.00 7.04
C GLN A 363 14.45 -4.25 8.20
N ARG A 364 13.25 -4.67 8.62
CA ARG A 364 12.61 -4.14 9.82
C ARG A 364 12.90 -5.02 11.03
N ALA A 365 13.94 -4.68 11.79
CA ALA A 365 14.32 -5.39 13.02
C ALA A 365 13.44 -5.04 14.24
N SER A 366 12.87 -3.83 14.28
CA SER A 366 12.04 -3.39 15.41
C SER A 366 10.80 -4.27 15.59
N GLY A 367 10.64 -4.81 16.80
CA GLY A 367 9.54 -5.72 17.16
C GLY A 367 9.58 -7.08 16.44
N ALA A 368 10.66 -7.40 15.72
CA ALA A 368 10.85 -8.71 15.10
C ALA A 368 11.42 -9.71 16.11
N ARG A 369 11.19 -11.00 15.90
CA ARG A 369 11.86 -12.04 16.72
C ARG A 369 13.35 -12.13 16.33
N PRO A 370 14.26 -12.50 17.22
CA PRO A 370 15.67 -12.68 16.87
C PRO A 370 15.89 -13.60 15.68
N ALA A 371 15.14 -14.71 15.57
CA ALA A 371 15.21 -15.60 14.40
C ALA A 371 14.85 -14.87 13.09
N GLU A 372 13.81 -14.01 13.09
CA GLU A 372 13.44 -13.21 11.91
C GLU A 372 14.54 -12.21 11.55
N VAL A 373 15.18 -11.59 12.56
CA VAL A 373 16.30 -10.67 12.32
C VAL A 373 17.50 -11.40 11.74
N ARG A 374 17.84 -12.57 12.27
CA ARG A 374 18.91 -13.44 11.74
C ARG A 374 18.64 -13.83 10.30
N ASP A 375 17.44 -14.32 9.98
CA ASP A 375 17.09 -14.80 8.65
C ASP A 375 17.18 -13.65 7.63
N GLY A 376 16.69 -12.46 7.97
CA GLY A 376 16.78 -11.32 7.06
C GLY A 376 18.20 -10.75 6.91
N ALA A 377 19.02 -10.75 7.98
CA ALA A 377 20.42 -10.37 7.89
C ALA A 377 21.23 -11.37 7.04
N THR A 378 20.86 -12.66 7.09
CA THR A 378 21.44 -13.71 6.22
C THR A 378 21.16 -13.42 4.75
N ILE A 379 19.93 -13.05 4.40
CA ILE A 379 19.57 -12.66 3.02
C ILE A 379 20.37 -11.43 2.58
N ILE A 380 20.50 -10.40 3.43
CA ILE A 380 21.30 -9.20 3.12
C ILE A 380 22.76 -9.55 2.84
N CYS A 381 23.39 -10.36 3.70
CA CYS A 381 24.77 -10.81 3.49
C CYS A 381 24.89 -11.64 2.20
N ALA A 382 23.95 -12.56 1.94
CA ALA A 382 23.96 -13.38 0.74
C ALA A 382 23.89 -12.53 -0.54
N ILE A 383 22.98 -11.53 -0.61
CA ILE A 383 22.89 -10.65 -1.80
C ILE A 383 24.20 -9.90 -2.04
N SER A 384 24.87 -9.45 -0.97
CA SER A 384 26.13 -8.71 -1.11
C SER A 384 27.31 -9.54 -1.61
N GLN A 385 27.26 -10.85 -1.41
CA GLN A 385 28.28 -11.83 -1.83
C GLN A 385 27.89 -12.54 -3.14
N ALA A 386 26.71 -12.24 -3.68
CA ALA A 386 26.16 -12.94 -4.82
C ALA A 386 26.97 -12.66 -6.09
N ALA A 387 27.27 -13.71 -6.83
CA ALA A 387 27.69 -13.58 -8.23
C ALA A 387 26.48 -13.55 -9.16
N THR A 388 25.39 -14.24 -8.79
CA THR A 388 24.15 -14.27 -9.55
C THR A 388 22.93 -14.19 -8.64
N LEU A 389 21.95 -13.37 -9.03
CA LEU A 389 20.62 -13.33 -8.41
C LEU A 389 19.57 -13.75 -9.44
N GLU A 390 18.77 -14.74 -9.11
CA GLU A 390 17.62 -15.13 -9.92
C GLU A 390 16.31 -14.73 -9.24
N VAL A 391 15.47 -14.00 -9.97
CA VAL A 391 14.12 -13.64 -9.51
C VAL A 391 13.12 -14.49 -10.26
N HIS A 392 12.30 -15.22 -9.53
CA HIS A 392 11.24 -16.07 -10.06
C HIS A 392 9.88 -15.53 -9.60
N LEU A 393 8.95 -15.35 -10.53
CA LEU A 393 7.57 -14.92 -10.26
C LEU A 393 6.61 -16.02 -10.68
N GLU A 394 5.77 -16.49 -9.75
CA GLU A 394 4.86 -17.63 -9.99
C GLU A 394 5.59 -18.87 -10.56
N GLY A 395 6.82 -19.12 -10.10
CA GLY A 395 7.67 -20.24 -10.55
C GLY A 395 8.35 -20.02 -11.90
N HIS A 396 8.17 -18.87 -12.55
CA HIS A 396 8.84 -18.53 -13.81
C HIS A 396 10.03 -17.61 -13.54
N LYS A 397 11.19 -17.97 -14.05
CA LYS A 397 12.39 -17.13 -13.98
C LYS A 397 12.18 -15.87 -14.82
N ILE A 398 12.07 -14.72 -14.17
CA ILE A 398 11.85 -13.43 -14.83
C ILE A 398 13.14 -12.61 -14.97
N HIS A 399 14.08 -12.73 -14.02
CA HIS A 399 15.37 -12.03 -14.07
C HIS A 399 16.54 -12.93 -13.66
N VAL A 400 17.68 -12.69 -14.31
CA VAL A 400 19.00 -13.17 -13.90
C VAL A 400 19.91 -11.95 -13.87
N LEU A 401 20.40 -11.61 -12.69
CA LEU A 401 21.24 -10.45 -12.45
C LEU A 401 22.65 -10.94 -12.12
N GLY A 402 23.66 -10.35 -12.77
CA GLY A 402 25.07 -10.63 -12.45
C GLY A 402 25.53 -9.91 -11.17
N SER A 403 26.81 -10.05 -10.86
CA SER A 403 27.42 -9.53 -9.63
C SER A 403 27.15 -8.02 -9.45
N PRO A 404 26.95 -7.56 -8.20
CA PRO A 404 26.82 -6.14 -7.90
C PRO A 404 28.02 -5.34 -8.42
N GLN A 405 27.79 -4.35 -9.29
CA GLN A 405 28.86 -3.50 -9.85
C GLN A 405 29.36 -2.44 -8.86
N GLN A 406 28.56 -2.10 -7.85
CA GLN A 406 28.88 -1.09 -6.86
C GLN A 406 29.47 -1.76 -5.61
N GLN A 407 30.64 -1.29 -5.16
CA GLN A 407 31.26 -1.77 -3.92
C GLN A 407 30.27 -1.57 -2.78
N VAL A 408 29.75 -2.67 -2.24
CA VAL A 408 28.95 -2.64 -1.02
C VAL A 408 29.85 -2.10 0.08
N ASN A 409 29.34 -1.14 0.87
CA ASN A 409 30.11 -0.56 1.96
C ASN A 409 30.51 -1.67 2.94
N GLN A 410 31.82 -1.93 3.08
CA GLN A 410 32.35 -3.00 3.92
C GLN A 410 31.92 -2.85 5.39
N ASP A 411 31.75 -1.61 5.86
CA ASP A 411 31.26 -1.32 7.20
C ASP A 411 29.80 -1.79 7.38
N HIS A 412 28.97 -1.65 6.35
CA HIS A 412 27.59 -2.13 6.39
C HIS A 412 27.52 -3.66 6.41
N LEU A 413 28.42 -4.33 5.69
CA LEU A 413 28.50 -5.80 5.70
C LEU A 413 28.97 -6.33 7.05
N THR A 414 29.98 -5.69 7.61
CA THR A 414 30.46 -6.00 8.96
C THR A 414 29.34 -5.84 9.97
N HIS A 415 28.59 -4.73 9.89
CA HIS A 415 27.45 -4.50 10.77
C HIS A 415 26.31 -5.51 10.57
N ALA A 416 25.99 -5.88 9.33
CA ALA A 416 24.98 -6.89 9.03
C ALA A 416 25.36 -8.27 9.60
N ASP A 417 26.64 -8.65 9.50
CA ASP A 417 27.14 -9.90 10.06
C ASP A 417 27.16 -9.91 11.59
N GLU A 418 27.55 -8.79 12.22
CA GLU A 418 27.45 -8.61 13.67
C GLU A 418 25.99 -8.72 14.15
N LEU A 419 25.06 -8.08 13.44
CA LEU A 419 23.64 -8.15 13.72
C LEU A 419 23.11 -9.59 13.58
N ARG A 420 23.49 -10.28 12.50
CA ARG A 420 23.16 -11.68 12.24
C ARG A 420 23.65 -12.57 13.38
N SER A 421 24.90 -12.41 13.79
CA SER A 421 25.54 -13.16 14.87
C SER A 421 24.85 -12.93 16.23
N ALA A 422 24.52 -11.69 16.56
CA ALA A 422 23.81 -11.36 17.79
C ALA A 422 22.36 -11.89 17.79
N ALA A 423 21.68 -11.79 16.65
CA ALA A 423 20.32 -12.28 16.46
C ALA A 423 20.26 -13.81 16.56
N ASP A 424 21.26 -14.52 16.04
CA ASP A 424 21.38 -15.98 16.16
C ASP A 424 21.55 -16.42 17.62
N ASP A 425 22.42 -15.76 18.39
CA ASP A 425 22.57 -16.06 19.82
C ASP A 425 21.27 -15.88 20.60
N LEU A 426 20.58 -14.76 20.37
CA LEU A 426 19.29 -14.49 21.00
C LEU A 426 18.20 -15.45 20.55
N ALA A 427 18.25 -15.96 19.31
CA ALA A 427 17.29 -16.95 18.81
C ALA A 427 17.47 -18.29 19.53
N VAL A 428 18.72 -18.75 19.70
CA VAL A 428 19.04 -19.97 20.46
C VAL A 428 18.62 -19.82 21.92
N ILE A 429 18.97 -18.70 22.56
CA ILE A 429 18.55 -18.43 23.95
C ILE A 429 17.02 -18.44 24.07
N GLN A 430 16.31 -17.76 23.17
CA GLN A 430 14.84 -17.75 23.13
C GLN A 430 14.25 -19.17 23.04
N GLN A 431 14.85 -20.04 22.21
CA GLN A 431 14.42 -21.43 22.03
C GLN A 431 14.65 -22.27 23.29
N HIS A 432 15.87 -22.26 23.86
CA HIS A 432 16.20 -23.05 25.05
C HIS A 432 15.42 -22.60 26.28
N LEU A 433 15.26 -21.27 26.45
CA LEU A 433 14.55 -20.69 27.58
C LEU A 433 13.02 -20.72 27.42
N ARG A 434 12.50 -21.04 26.22
CA ARG A 434 11.07 -20.99 25.87
C ARG A 434 10.42 -19.63 26.22
N GLN A 435 11.17 -18.55 26.03
CA GLN A 435 10.77 -17.18 26.35
C GLN A 435 10.73 -16.32 25.08
N THR A 436 9.53 -15.98 24.61
CA THR A 436 9.37 -15.15 23.40
C THR A 436 9.61 -13.68 23.72
N PHE A 437 10.48 -13.06 22.94
CA PHE A 437 10.83 -11.65 23.06
C PHE A 437 11.30 -11.06 21.71
N PRO A 438 11.16 -9.74 21.48
CA PRO A 438 11.61 -9.09 20.26
C PRO A 438 13.13 -8.85 20.26
N MET A 439 13.75 -8.62 19.10
CA MET A 439 15.13 -8.16 19.02
C MET A 439 15.30 -6.84 19.79
N PRO A 440 16.29 -6.72 20.69
CA PRO A 440 16.58 -5.46 21.37
C PRO A 440 17.07 -4.40 20.38
N ALA A 441 16.76 -3.12 20.66
CA ALA A 441 17.21 -2.00 19.83
C ALA A 441 18.71 -1.72 19.97
N VAL A 442 19.28 -2.04 21.14
CA VAL A 442 20.69 -1.85 21.48
C VAL A 442 21.15 -3.07 22.25
N ILE A 443 22.37 -3.55 21.95
CA ILE A 443 23.08 -4.57 22.71
C ILE A 443 24.43 -3.96 23.05
N GLU A 444 24.73 -3.79 24.33
CA GLU A 444 26.05 -3.28 24.74
C GLU A 444 27.14 -4.34 24.49
N PRO A 445 28.41 -3.93 24.27
CA PRO A 445 29.49 -4.89 24.01
C PRO A 445 29.63 -5.97 25.10
N ILE A 446 29.48 -5.59 26.38
CA ILE A 446 29.55 -6.55 27.48
C ILE A 446 28.35 -7.50 27.51
N GLU A 447 27.16 -7.02 27.12
CA GLU A 447 25.95 -7.85 27.02
C GLU A 447 26.07 -8.83 25.86
N ARG A 448 26.68 -8.42 24.74
CA ARG A 448 26.99 -9.29 23.61
C ARG A 448 27.83 -10.49 24.03
N LEU A 449 28.87 -10.28 24.85
CA LEU A 449 29.69 -11.36 25.40
C LEU A 449 28.85 -12.28 26.29
N TRP A 450 28.03 -11.73 27.19
CA TRP A 450 27.14 -12.54 28.04
C TRP A 450 26.13 -13.36 27.23
N LEU A 451 25.56 -12.83 26.15
CA LEU A 451 24.68 -13.57 25.26
C LEU A 451 25.40 -14.77 24.63
N ARG A 452 26.64 -14.59 24.17
CA ARG A 452 27.44 -15.69 23.61
C ARG A 452 27.80 -16.72 24.68
N THR A 453 28.20 -16.28 25.88
CA THR A 453 28.43 -17.15 27.04
C THR A 453 27.19 -18.00 27.36
N LEU A 454 26.01 -17.37 27.40
CA LEU A 454 24.75 -18.06 27.67
C LEU A 454 24.38 -19.04 26.56
N ARG A 455 24.54 -18.68 25.29
CA ARG A 455 24.31 -19.60 24.16
C ARG A 455 25.15 -20.87 24.33
N ILE A 456 26.46 -20.73 24.49
CA ILE A 456 27.40 -21.86 24.60
C ILE A 456 26.99 -22.77 25.78
N ALA A 457 26.67 -22.17 26.95
CA ALA A 457 26.25 -22.92 28.12
C ALA A 457 24.92 -23.67 27.91
N LEU A 458 23.96 -23.07 27.20
CA LEU A 458 22.64 -23.67 26.91
C LEU A 458 22.69 -24.74 25.82
N GLU A 459 23.64 -24.64 24.87
CA GLU A 459 23.94 -25.66 23.86
C GLU A 459 24.75 -26.84 24.45
N GLY A 460 25.18 -26.73 25.72
CA GLY A 460 25.82 -27.81 26.47
C GLY A 460 27.35 -27.76 26.52
N GLY A 461 27.94 -26.63 26.15
CA GLY A 461 29.37 -26.35 26.30
C GLY A 461 29.72 -25.67 27.62
N VAL A 462 31.02 -25.40 27.79
CA VAL A 462 31.58 -24.59 28.87
C VAL A 462 32.09 -23.27 28.28
N ALA A 463 31.67 -22.15 28.84
CA ALA A 463 31.97 -20.82 28.30
C ALA A 463 32.74 -19.94 29.29
N PRO A 464 33.65 -19.05 28.84
CA PRO A 464 34.24 -18.04 29.69
C PRO A 464 33.21 -16.99 30.12
N THR A 465 33.36 -16.48 31.34
CA THR A 465 32.55 -15.35 31.83
C THR A 465 33.16 -14.02 31.39
N PRO A 466 32.36 -13.03 30.95
CA PRO A 466 32.85 -11.71 30.52
C PRO A 466 33.43 -10.84 31.64
N ARG A 467 33.31 -11.26 32.91
CA ARG A 467 33.81 -10.52 34.06
C ARG A 467 34.72 -11.41 34.90
N ARG A 468 35.84 -10.84 35.32
CA ARG A 468 36.76 -11.52 36.22
C ARG A 468 36.23 -11.59 37.66
N THR A 469 35.47 -10.60 38.11
CA THR A 469 34.96 -10.56 39.48
C THR A 469 33.44 -10.74 39.51
N LEU A 470 32.95 -11.59 40.40
CA LEU A 470 31.52 -11.90 40.57
C LEU A 470 31.07 -11.56 41.99
N LYS A 471 29.91 -10.91 42.12
CA LYS A 471 29.26 -10.68 43.41
C LYS A 471 28.29 -11.83 43.69
N VAL A 472 28.48 -12.53 44.80
CA VAL A 472 27.61 -13.65 45.21
C VAL A 472 26.92 -13.34 46.54
N ASN A 473 25.69 -13.82 46.70
CA ASN A 473 25.00 -13.78 47.98
C ASN A 473 25.30 -15.05 48.76
N LEU A 474 25.66 -14.91 50.03
CA LEU A 474 25.98 -16.04 50.90
C LEU A 474 24.69 -16.63 51.47
N GLN A 475 24.59 -17.96 51.50
CA GLN A 475 23.46 -18.63 52.14
C GLN A 475 23.57 -18.49 53.65
N ALA A 476 22.44 -18.50 54.36
CA ALA A 476 22.42 -18.36 55.82
C ALA A 476 23.16 -19.50 56.56
N SER A 477 23.39 -20.63 55.89
CA SER A 477 24.14 -21.78 56.39
C SER A 477 25.63 -21.76 56.06
N THR A 478 26.13 -20.72 55.37
CA THR A 478 27.54 -20.61 55.00
C THR A 478 28.35 -20.14 56.21
N ASP A 479 29.30 -20.95 56.69
CA ASP A 479 30.28 -20.51 57.69
C ASP A 479 31.27 -19.57 57.01
N THR A 480 31.27 -18.30 57.42
CA THR A 480 32.13 -17.27 56.85
C THR A 480 33.60 -17.47 57.22
N ASN A 481 33.91 -18.26 58.27
CA ASN A 481 35.29 -18.56 58.67
C ASN A 481 35.99 -19.53 57.71
N ASP A 482 35.23 -20.40 57.02
CA ASP A 482 35.75 -21.33 56.02
C ASP A 482 36.11 -20.64 54.70
N LEU A 483 35.60 -19.42 54.49
CA LEU A 483 35.81 -18.64 53.26
C LEU A 483 36.92 -17.58 53.39
N SER A 484 37.48 -17.37 54.58
CA SER A 484 38.48 -16.33 54.87
C SER A 484 39.93 -16.84 54.87
N SER A 485 40.26 -17.88 54.10
CA SER A 485 41.64 -18.39 54.04
C SER A 485 42.52 -17.47 53.17
N GLU A 486 43.58 -16.91 53.76
CA GLU A 486 44.61 -16.11 53.06
C GLU A 486 45.40 -16.92 51.99
N GLU A 487 45.30 -18.25 52.02
CA GLU A 487 45.88 -19.15 51.03
C GLU A 487 44.84 -19.45 49.92
N GLY A 488 45.00 -18.82 48.75
CA GLY A 488 44.07 -18.81 47.61
C GLY A 488 43.85 -20.14 46.88
N ASP A 489 43.58 -21.23 47.60
CA ASP A 489 43.39 -22.59 47.10
C ASP A 489 41.96 -23.14 47.30
N MET A 490 40.95 -22.26 47.26
CA MET A 490 39.56 -22.70 47.22
C MET A 490 39.11 -22.96 45.78
N VAL A 491 38.71 -24.21 45.51
CA VAL A 491 37.93 -24.56 44.32
C VAL A 491 36.51 -24.05 44.53
N LEU A 492 36.13 -22.98 43.83
CA LEU A 492 34.81 -22.41 44.01
C LEU A 492 33.83 -22.95 42.98
N TRP A 493 32.75 -23.55 43.48
CA TRP A 493 31.55 -23.89 42.73
C TRP A 493 30.40 -23.13 43.36
N PHE A 494 29.77 -22.24 42.60
CA PHE A 494 28.50 -21.69 43.04
C PHE A 494 27.48 -21.79 41.94
N SER A 495 26.25 -22.05 42.37
CA SER A 495 25.14 -22.28 41.48
C SER A 495 24.09 -21.21 41.65
N GLU A 496 23.67 -20.66 40.52
CA GLU A 496 22.54 -19.76 40.44
C GLU A 496 21.33 -20.57 39.99
N LYS A 497 20.30 -20.73 40.83
CA LYS A 497 19.10 -21.51 40.51
C LYS A 497 17.93 -20.59 40.17
N GLY A 498 17.46 -20.65 38.93
CA GLY A 498 16.16 -20.09 38.53
C GLY A 498 16.05 -18.58 38.73
N THR A 499 17.13 -17.85 38.50
CA THR A 499 17.17 -16.39 38.66
C THR A 499 16.70 -15.68 37.41
N THR A 500 16.22 -14.47 37.63
CA THR A 500 15.90 -13.52 36.57
C THR A 500 17.10 -12.59 36.42
N THR A 501 17.73 -12.59 35.24
CA THR A 501 18.87 -11.71 34.93
C THR A 501 18.43 -10.66 33.91
N HIS A 502 18.78 -9.40 34.15
CA HIS A 502 18.54 -8.33 33.19
C HIS A 502 19.66 -8.30 32.13
N LEU A 503 19.33 -8.57 30.87
CA LEU A 503 20.28 -8.60 29.76
C LEU A 503 19.62 -8.11 28.46
N ALA A 504 20.27 -7.21 27.74
CA ALA A 504 19.74 -6.60 26.51
C ALA A 504 18.34 -5.99 26.71
N GLY A 505 18.23 -5.21 27.80
CA GLY A 505 17.02 -4.46 28.17
C GLY A 505 15.84 -5.32 28.64
N ARG A 506 16.05 -6.58 29.03
CA ARG A 506 14.96 -7.46 29.50
C ARG A 506 15.38 -8.43 30.58
N ASP A 507 14.38 -8.91 31.30
CA ASP A 507 14.49 -9.92 32.33
C ASP A 507 14.39 -11.34 31.72
N LEU A 508 15.49 -12.10 31.78
CA LEU A 508 15.57 -13.48 31.31
C LEU A 508 15.53 -14.44 32.50
N ARG A 509 14.61 -15.42 32.49
CA ARG A 509 14.64 -16.51 33.47
C ARG A 509 15.63 -17.58 33.04
N LEU A 510 16.76 -17.67 33.72
CA LEU A 510 17.82 -18.61 33.37
C LEU A 510 17.62 -19.95 34.09
N PRO A 511 18.06 -21.08 33.48
CA PRO A 511 18.12 -22.36 34.17
C PRO A 511 19.20 -22.29 35.26
N ARG A 512 19.43 -23.42 35.94
CA ARG A 512 20.56 -23.53 36.84
C ARG A 512 21.85 -23.26 36.04
N LEU A 513 22.65 -22.30 36.47
CA LEU A 513 24.01 -22.07 35.95
C LEU A 513 25.02 -22.39 37.05
N ILE A 514 26.16 -22.96 36.67
CA ILE A 514 27.28 -23.22 37.57
C ILE A 514 28.48 -22.43 37.08
N PHE A 515 28.99 -21.57 37.96
CA PHE A 515 30.23 -20.83 37.77
C PHE A 515 31.36 -21.53 38.51
N VAL A 516 32.48 -21.77 37.82
CA VAL A 516 33.61 -22.54 38.33
C VAL A 516 34.93 -21.84 38.09
N HIS A 517 35.79 -21.88 39.10
CA HIS A 517 37.22 -21.64 38.94
C HIS A 517 38.02 -22.55 39.90
N PRO A 518 39.13 -23.17 39.48
CA PRO A 518 39.95 -24.03 40.34
C PRO A 518 40.55 -23.32 41.56
N ARG A 519 40.78 -22.00 41.46
CA ARG A 519 41.40 -21.18 42.53
C ARG A 519 40.78 -19.79 42.57
N ALA A 520 40.06 -19.42 43.62
CA ALA A 520 39.48 -18.10 43.74
C ALA A 520 39.69 -17.49 45.13
N MET A 521 39.79 -16.17 45.18
CA MET A 521 39.82 -15.36 46.40
C MET A 521 38.45 -14.73 46.60
N SER A 522 38.00 -14.64 47.86
CA SER A 522 36.74 -13.99 48.23
C SER A 522 36.96 -12.89 49.25
N GLU A 523 36.40 -11.72 48.99
CA GLU A 523 36.25 -10.63 49.95
C GLU A 523 34.81 -10.63 50.46
N ILE A 524 34.62 -10.84 51.76
CA ILE A 524 33.29 -11.08 52.36
C ILE A 524 32.80 -9.81 53.05
N ASP A 525 31.60 -9.37 52.65
CA ASP A 525 30.81 -8.39 53.38
C ASP A 525 29.79 -9.14 54.25
N VAL A 526 30.15 -9.29 55.54
CA VAL A 526 29.34 -10.02 56.53
C VAL A 526 28.01 -9.31 56.80
N GLU A 527 27.98 -7.98 56.79
CA GLU A 527 26.78 -7.20 57.07
C GLU A 527 25.77 -7.31 55.93
N ALA A 528 26.24 -7.20 54.68
CA ALA A 528 25.39 -7.36 53.50
C ALA A 528 25.11 -8.83 53.14
N LYS A 529 25.79 -9.79 53.80
CA LYS A 529 25.78 -11.23 53.45
C LYS A 529 26.14 -11.47 51.99
N THR A 530 27.15 -10.76 51.48
CA THR A 530 27.64 -10.92 50.11
C THR A 530 29.13 -11.17 50.09
N ALA A 531 29.64 -11.79 49.03
CA ALA A 531 31.07 -11.90 48.78
C ALA A 531 31.40 -11.45 47.36
N MET A 532 32.51 -10.74 47.21
CA MET A 532 33.13 -10.48 45.92
C MET A 532 34.16 -11.57 45.67
N VAL A 533 33.97 -12.36 44.64
CA VAL A 533 34.87 -13.47 44.29
C VAL A 533 35.67 -13.12 43.04
N THR A 534 36.98 -13.31 43.10
CA THR A 534 37.91 -13.07 41.99
C THR A 534 38.82 -14.30 41.80
N PRO A 535 39.00 -14.82 40.58
CA PRO A 535 39.96 -15.88 40.26
C PRO A 535 41.38 -15.48 40.64
N ALA A 536 42.16 -16.46 41.10
CA ALA A 536 43.59 -16.28 41.27
C ALA A 536 44.30 -16.22 39.91
N GLY A 537 45.23 -15.29 39.73
CA GLY A 537 45.90 -15.06 38.44
C GLY A 537 45.04 -14.29 37.44
N GLU A 538 45.42 -14.28 36.16
CA GLU A 538 44.74 -13.49 35.11
C GLU A 538 43.48 -14.14 34.53
N GLU A 539 43.19 -15.39 34.92
CA GLU A 539 42.08 -16.20 34.42
C GLU A 539 40.70 -15.63 34.79
N VAL A 540 39.68 -16.03 34.02
CA VAL A 540 38.26 -15.75 34.31
C VAL A 540 37.52 -16.99 34.80
N PHE A 541 36.38 -16.79 35.46
CA PHE A 541 35.46 -17.90 35.72
C PHE A 541 34.96 -18.50 34.39
N VAL A 542 34.56 -19.75 34.46
CA VAL A 542 33.82 -20.41 33.38
C VAL A 542 32.45 -20.81 33.88
N VAL A 543 31.49 -20.86 32.96
CA VAL A 543 30.08 -21.15 33.25
C VAL A 543 29.54 -22.22 32.32
N TYR A 544 28.70 -23.08 32.87
CA TYR A 544 27.93 -24.07 32.11
C TYR A 544 26.56 -24.29 32.76
N ALA A 545 25.61 -24.83 32.01
CA ALA A 545 24.31 -25.23 32.52
C ALA A 545 24.31 -26.76 32.76
N PRO A 546 24.33 -27.26 34.01
CA PRO A 546 24.47 -28.68 34.31
C PRO A 546 23.42 -29.56 33.63
N ASP A 547 22.18 -29.07 33.53
CA ASP A 547 21.08 -29.82 32.90
C ASP A 547 21.23 -29.93 31.37
N TYR A 548 22.13 -29.15 30.77
CA TYR A 548 22.41 -29.14 29.33
C TYR A 548 23.82 -29.62 28.98
N LEU A 549 24.72 -29.81 29.96
CA LEU A 549 26.13 -30.11 29.71
C LEU A 549 26.29 -31.41 28.91
N GLN A 550 26.83 -31.30 27.69
CA GLN A 550 27.15 -32.43 26.81
C GLN A 550 28.65 -32.68 26.77
N ASP A 551 29.46 -31.62 26.77
CA ASP A 551 30.91 -31.73 26.77
C ASP A 551 31.46 -31.93 28.20
N THR A 552 31.78 -33.19 28.52
CA THR A 552 32.39 -33.55 29.81
C THR A 552 33.91 -33.52 29.79
N SER A 553 34.53 -33.14 28.67
CA SER A 553 35.99 -33.04 28.56
C SER A 553 36.58 -31.92 29.43
N GLY A 554 35.77 -30.91 29.76
CA GLY A 554 36.23 -29.70 30.44
C GLY A 554 36.87 -28.68 29.51
N GLN A 555 36.80 -28.88 28.19
CA GLN A 555 37.29 -27.93 27.21
C GLN A 555 36.39 -26.68 27.20
N VAL A 556 37.01 -25.52 27.37
CA VAL A 556 36.31 -24.24 27.31
C VAL A 556 36.18 -23.82 25.85
N THR A 557 34.94 -23.55 25.44
CA THR A 557 34.64 -23.03 24.11
C THR A 557 34.84 -21.51 24.11
N PRO A 558 35.72 -20.96 23.25
CA PRO A 558 35.93 -19.52 23.15
C PRO A 558 34.65 -18.82 22.65
N TRP A 559 34.53 -17.51 22.89
CA TRP A 559 33.38 -16.75 22.39
C TRP A 559 33.32 -16.69 20.87
N GLY A 560 34.48 -16.61 20.20
CA GLY A 560 34.59 -16.50 18.75
C GLY A 560 33.97 -15.22 18.20
N LEU A 561 34.01 -14.13 18.98
CA LEU A 561 33.47 -12.83 18.59
C LEU A 561 34.61 -11.89 18.17
N SER A 562 34.35 -11.01 17.20
CA SER A 562 35.26 -9.91 16.85
C SER A 562 35.38 -8.87 17.97
N GLN A 563 34.37 -8.81 18.85
CA GLN A 563 34.21 -7.82 19.90
C GLN A 563 34.74 -8.37 21.23
N GLY A 564 36.07 -8.37 21.41
CA GLY A 564 36.73 -8.72 22.66
C GLY A 564 37.88 -9.69 22.49
N GLU A 565 38.93 -9.52 23.29
CA GLU A 565 40.00 -10.52 23.40
C GLU A 565 39.50 -11.70 24.23
N GLU A 566 39.78 -12.92 23.78
CA GLU A 566 39.47 -14.13 24.54
C GLU A 566 40.29 -14.12 25.84
N PRO A 567 39.63 -14.18 27.01
CA PRO A 567 40.34 -14.16 28.26
C PRO A 567 41.09 -15.49 28.47
N PRO A 568 42.17 -15.50 29.25
CA PRO A 568 42.76 -16.75 29.72
C PRO A 568 41.73 -17.51 30.59
N VAL A 569 41.65 -18.83 30.40
CA VAL A 569 40.64 -19.69 31.02
C VAL A 569 41.29 -20.85 31.76
N PRO A 570 40.70 -21.29 32.89
CA PRO A 570 41.23 -22.42 33.65
C PRO A 570 41.06 -23.74 32.90
N THR A 571 41.94 -24.70 33.17
CA THR A 571 41.74 -26.09 32.75
C THR A 571 40.79 -26.80 33.71
N LEU A 572 39.62 -27.23 33.21
CA LEU A 572 38.68 -28.04 33.99
C LEU A 572 38.88 -29.53 33.74
N ARG A 573 38.57 -30.34 34.76
CA ARG A 573 38.38 -31.78 34.65
C ARG A 573 37.08 -32.15 35.34
N PHE A 574 36.05 -32.47 34.58
CA PHE A 574 34.85 -33.04 35.15
C PHE A 574 35.12 -34.50 35.52
N ALA A 575 34.74 -34.90 36.73
CA ALA A 575 34.82 -36.31 37.12
C ALA A 575 33.87 -37.11 36.22
N SER A 576 34.39 -38.12 35.53
CA SER A 576 33.59 -39.03 34.72
C SER A 576 32.69 -39.90 35.60
N GLY A 577 31.50 -39.40 35.92
CA GLY A 577 30.32 -40.17 36.34
C GLY A 577 30.35 -40.80 37.74
N GLN A 578 29.61 -40.18 38.66
CA GLN A 578 28.56 -40.91 39.40
C GLN A 578 27.25 -40.14 39.20
N ASN A 579 26.55 -40.44 38.11
CA ASN A 579 25.16 -40.01 37.93
C ASN A 579 24.30 -40.86 38.88
N GLY A 580 23.67 -40.19 39.85
CA GLY A 580 22.51 -40.67 40.60
C GLY A 580 21.25 -40.02 40.06
#